data_AF-A0A6B3GUK6-F1
#
_entry.id   AF-A0A6B3GUK6-F1
#
_cell.length_a   1.000
_cell.length_b   1.000
_cell.length_c   1.000
_cell.angle_alpha   90.00
_cell.angle_beta   90.00
_cell.angle_gamma   90.00
#
_symmetry.space_group_name_H-M   'P 1'
#
loop_
_entity.id
_entity.type
_entity.pdbx_description
1 polymer ?
#
loop_
_entity_poly.entity_id
_entity_poly.type
_entity_poly.pdbx_seq_one_letter_code
_entity_poly.pdbx_strand_id
1 'polypeptide(L)'
;MADKMTGGAATGPHVLRRMNLAAVSKALREHISHSARITDLVSATGLSRPAVGRALDDLRRAGLVEFTADAPSSRMGRPAQHVRFRAEAGHVAGVDIGPHKALVMVADLAGNVLASHRATMPDLPHGRRVFEA
;
A
#
# COMPACT_ATOMS: atom_id res chain seq x y z
N MET A 1 4.41 46.22 -1.17
CA MET A 1 3.09 45.57 -1.32
C MET A 1 3.36 44.23 -1.99
N ALA A 2 3.70 43.23 -1.17
CA ALA A 2 4.40 42.02 -1.60
C ALA A 2 3.44 40.85 -1.85
N ASP A 3 3.54 40.32 -3.06
CA ASP A 3 3.54 38.91 -3.47
C ASP A 3 2.74 37.90 -2.63
N LYS A 4 1.62 37.42 -3.20
CA LYS A 4 0.87 36.26 -2.71
C LYS A 4 1.48 35.00 -3.32
N MET A 5 2.21 34.27 -2.49
CA MET A 5 2.88 33.00 -2.79
C MET A 5 1.86 31.87 -3.05
N THR A 6 1.79 31.41 -4.30
CA THR A 6 0.93 30.31 -4.81
C THR A 6 1.50 28.91 -4.48
N GLY A 7 1.80 28.61 -3.21
CA GLY A 7 2.52 27.38 -2.81
C GLY A 7 1.73 26.28 -2.07
N GLY A 8 0.40 26.38 -1.93
CA GLY A 8 -0.33 25.66 -0.86
C GLY A 8 -0.82 24.22 -1.13
N ALA A 9 -0.99 23.80 -2.39
CA ALA A 9 -1.68 22.54 -2.69
C ALA A 9 -0.80 21.28 -2.53
N ALA A 10 0.52 21.41 -2.73
CA ALA A 10 1.46 20.29 -2.70
C ALA A 10 2.08 20.00 -1.31
N THR A 11 1.89 20.90 -0.33
CA THR A 11 2.58 20.84 0.98
C THR A 11 1.61 20.83 2.16
N GLY A 12 0.31 20.71 1.91
CA GLY A 12 -0.70 20.69 2.97
C GLY A 12 -0.52 19.50 3.94
N PRO A 13 -0.91 19.63 5.22
CA PRO A 13 -0.81 18.55 6.22
C PRO A 13 -1.43 17.22 5.78
N HIS A 14 -2.47 17.27 4.94
CA HIS A 14 -3.12 16.09 4.36
C HIS A 14 -2.25 15.35 3.33
N VAL A 15 -1.45 16.08 2.54
CA VAL A 15 -0.55 15.49 1.53
C VAL A 15 0.58 14.74 2.23
N LEU A 16 1.22 15.36 3.22
CA LEU A 16 2.26 14.72 4.02
C LEU A 16 1.74 13.47 4.75
N ARG A 17 0.52 13.53 5.29
CA ARG A 17 -0.10 12.37 5.92
C ARG A 17 -0.32 11.21 4.94
N ARG A 18 -0.80 11.52 3.72
CA ARG A 18 -1.00 10.52 2.66
C ARG A 18 0.32 9.94 2.16
N MET A 19 1.39 10.73 2.08
CA MET A 19 2.74 10.26 1.76
C MET A 19 3.29 9.33 2.86
N ASN A 20 3.16 9.72 4.12
CA ASN A 20 3.58 8.88 5.25
C ASN A 20 2.82 7.54 5.28
N LEU A 21 1.52 7.58 5.02
CA LEU A 21 0.68 6.38 4.91
C LEU A 21 1.17 5.45 3.80
N ALA A 22 1.46 6.01 2.61
CA ALA A 22 1.98 5.25 1.48
C ALA A 22 3.35 4.62 1.77
N ALA A 23 4.26 5.38 2.40
CA ALA A 23 5.59 4.90 2.76
C ALA A 23 5.53 3.75 3.78
N VAL A 24 4.75 3.90 4.86
CA VAL A 24 4.59 2.85 5.88
C VAL A 24 3.88 1.62 5.30
N SER A 25 2.86 1.82 4.47
CA SER A 25 2.15 0.72 3.81
C SER A 25 3.06 -0.05 2.85
N LYS A 26 3.94 0.64 2.11
CA LYS A 26 4.95 0.02 1.24
C LYS A 26 5.95 -0.81 2.06
N ALA A 27 6.54 -0.21 3.10
CA ALA A 27 7.51 -0.90 3.96
C ALA A 27 6.91 -2.17 4.59
N LEU A 28 5.66 -2.10 5.06
CA LEU A 28 4.94 -3.27 5.60
C LEU A 28 4.74 -4.39 4.58
N ARG A 29 4.43 -4.06 3.32
CA ARG A 29 4.26 -5.06 2.25
C ARG A 29 5.58 -5.70 1.82
N GLU A 30 6.69 -4.97 1.88
CA GLU A 30 8.01 -5.46 1.46
C GLU A 30 8.68 -6.37 2.50
N HIS A 31 8.18 -6.41 3.74
CA HIS A 31 8.69 -7.31 4.76
C HIS A 31 8.27 -8.77 4.50
N ILE A 32 9.27 -9.67 4.48
CA ILE A 32 9.18 -11.10 4.08
C ILE A 32 8.04 -11.87 4.80
N SER A 33 7.71 -11.50 6.04
CA SER A 33 6.69 -12.18 6.85
C SER A 33 5.36 -11.43 6.94
N HIS A 34 5.17 -10.34 6.18
CA HIS A 34 4.03 -9.41 6.32
C HIS A 34 3.85 -8.90 7.75
N SER A 35 4.89 -8.96 8.58
CA SER A 35 4.91 -8.54 9.98
C SER A 35 6.22 -7.81 10.24
N ALA A 36 6.16 -6.70 10.97
CA ALA A 36 7.33 -5.87 11.26
C ALA A 36 7.23 -5.24 12.66
N ARG A 37 8.38 -5.01 13.30
CA ARG A 37 8.42 -4.16 14.50
C ARG A 37 8.25 -2.72 14.08
N ILE A 38 7.66 -1.91 14.94
CA ILE A 38 7.56 -0.45 14.71
C ILE A 38 8.95 0.18 14.51
N THR A 39 9.99 -0.33 15.16
CA THR A 39 11.38 0.13 14.97
C THR A 39 11.89 -0.14 13.56
N ASP A 40 11.55 -1.29 12.99
CA ASP A 40 12.01 -1.70 11.66
C ASP A 40 11.34 -0.82 10.60
N LEU A 41 10.06 -0.49 10.81
CA LEU A 41 9.33 0.46 9.96
C LEU A 41 9.92 1.87 10.05
N VAL A 42 10.27 2.34 11.24
CA VAL A 42 10.96 3.64 11.42
C VAL A 42 12.27 3.66 10.63
N SER A 43 13.07 2.61 10.74
CA SER A 43 14.34 2.48 10.01
C SER A 43 14.12 2.38 8.49
N ALA A 44 13.13 1.61 8.04
CA ALA A 44 12.86 1.39 6.62
C ALA A 44 12.27 2.63 5.92
N THR A 45 11.43 3.41 6.61
CA THR A 45 10.77 4.58 6.01
C THR A 45 11.51 5.89 6.25
N GLY A 46 12.48 5.94 7.17
CA GLY A 46 13.15 7.19 7.58
C GLY A 46 12.23 8.20 8.28
N LEU A 47 11.05 7.76 8.73
CA LEU A 47 10.04 8.62 9.36
C LEU A 47 10.21 8.61 10.88
N SER A 48 9.81 9.69 11.54
CA SER A 48 9.80 9.72 13.00
C SER A 48 8.82 8.70 13.58
N ARG A 49 9.11 8.19 14.78
CA ARG A 49 8.25 7.21 15.47
C ARG A 49 6.79 7.69 15.63
N PRO A 50 6.48 8.96 15.95
CA PRO A 50 5.11 9.47 15.96
C PRO A 50 4.45 9.50 14.57
N ALA A 51 5.21 9.72 13.49
CA ALA A 51 4.68 9.70 12.13
C ALA A 51 4.32 8.28 11.70
N VAL A 52 5.18 7.29 11.99
CA VAL A 52 4.90 5.88 11.77
C VAL A 52 3.69 5.42 12.58
N GLY A 53 3.64 5.76 13.88
CA GLY A 53 2.49 5.42 14.74
C GLY A 53 1.16 5.93 14.19
N ARG A 54 1.10 7.21 13.79
CA ARG A 54 -0.12 7.78 13.19
C ARG A 54 -0.52 7.08 11.88
N ALA A 55 0.43 6.78 11.00
CA ALA A 55 0.15 6.05 9.77
C ALA A 55 -0.37 4.62 10.06
N LEU A 56 0.21 3.94 11.06
CA LEU A 56 -0.25 2.62 11.48
C LEU A 56 -1.67 2.66 12.08
N ASP A 57 -1.99 3.68 12.88
CA ASP A 57 -3.34 3.87 13.41
C ASP A 57 -4.36 4.11 12.29
N ASP A 58 -3.97 4.88 11.26
CA ASP A 58 -4.78 5.12 10.07
C ASP A 58 -5.04 3.81 9.31
N LEU A 59 -4.00 3.01 9.06
CA LEU A 59 -4.12 1.70 8.42
C LEU A 59 -4.97 0.73 9.25
N ARG A 60 -4.83 0.76 10.58
CA ARG A 60 -5.62 -0.08 11.50
C ARG A 60 -7.10 0.27 11.42
N ARG A 61 -7.43 1.56 11.42
CA ARG A 61 -8.82 2.02 11.26
C ARG A 61 -9.41 1.64 9.89
N ALA A 62 -8.57 1.54 8.86
CA ALA A 62 -8.95 1.02 7.55
C ALA A 62 -9.02 -0.52 7.50
N GLY A 63 -8.67 -1.24 8.57
CA GLY A 63 -8.66 -2.69 8.62
C GLY A 63 -7.51 -3.35 7.85
N LEU A 64 -6.49 -2.58 7.44
CA LEU A 64 -5.38 -3.04 6.60
C LEU A 64 -4.20 -3.58 7.40
N VAL A 65 -4.16 -3.32 8.71
CA VAL A 65 -3.13 -3.86 9.61
C VAL A 65 -3.75 -4.28 10.94
N GLU A 66 -3.07 -5.17 11.64
CA GLU A 66 -3.35 -5.54 13.01
C GLU A 66 -2.07 -5.46 13.86
N PHE A 67 -2.23 -5.14 15.15
CA PHE A 67 -1.11 -5.10 16.08
C PHE A 67 -1.07 -6.42 16.84
N THR A 68 0.09 -7.06 16.85
CA THR A 68 0.36 -8.26 17.63
C THR A 68 1.37 -7.90 18.72
N ALA A 69 1.09 -8.34 19.94
CA ALA A 69 2.09 -8.32 21.00
C ALA A 69 2.93 -9.59 20.86
N ASP A 70 4.25 -9.50 21.00
CA ASP A 70 5.03 -10.68 21.29
C ASP A 70 4.54 -11.31 22.59
N ALA A 71 4.59 -12.64 22.67
CA ALA A 71 4.50 -13.34 23.96
C ALA A 71 5.51 -12.71 24.94
N PRO A 72 5.21 -12.62 26.25
CA PRO A 72 6.12 -12.03 27.22
C PRO A 72 7.47 -12.76 27.17
N SER A 73 8.44 -12.18 26.47
CA SER A 73 9.81 -12.68 26.48
C SER A 73 10.36 -12.48 27.89
N SER A 74 11.12 -13.43 28.42
CA SER A 74 11.75 -13.31 29.75
C SER A 74 12.78 -12.16 29.87
N ARG A 75 12.94 -11.34 28.82
CA ARG A 75 13.68 -10.09 28.86
C ARG A 75 12.87 -8.98 29.53
N MET A 76 13.44 -8.45 30.60
CA MET A 76 13.04 -7.20 31.23
C MET A 76 12.94 -6.08 30.18
N GLY A 77 11.72 -5.61 29.87
CA GLY A 77 11.47 -4.53 28.92
C GLY A 77 10.03 -4.52 28.38
N ARG A 78 9.57 -3.39 27.84
CA ARG A 78 8.25 -3.28 27.20
C ARG A 78 8.24 -4.21 25.97
N PRO A 79 7.30 -5.16 25.85
CA PRO A 79 7.22 -6.08 24.70
C PRO A 79 7.24 -5.31 23.38
N ALA A 80 7.98 -5.81 22.40
CA ALA A 80 8.00 -5.22 21.07
C ALA A 80 6.61 -5.35 20.45
N GLN A 81 6.00 -4.22 20.08
CA GLN A 81 4.77 -4.23 19.30
C GLN A 81 5.14 -4.55 17.85
N HIS A 82 4.57 -5.66 17.37
CA HIS A 82 4.58 -6.03 15.98
C HIS A 82 3.30 -5.55 15.30
N VAL A 83 3.43 -5.25 14.02
CA VAL A 83 2.31 -4.94 13.15
C VAL A 83 2.32 -5.94 12.01
N ARG A 84 1.20 -6.61 11.80
CA ARG A 84 0.97 -7.46 10.64
C ARG A 84 0.14 -6.73 9.60
N PHE A 85 0.57 -6.79 8.34
CA PHE A 85 -0.20 -6.36 7.19
C PHE A 85 -1.25 -7.42 6.84
N ARG A 86 -2.51 -6.98 6.67
CA ARG A 86 -3.63 -7.85 6.33
C ARG A 86 -3.79 -7.91 4.81
N ALA A 87 -2.94 -8.69 4.15
CA ALA A 87 -3.04 -8.92 2.70
C ALA A 87 -4.42 -9.46 2.31
N GLU A 88 -5.02 -10.25 3.19
CA GLU A 88 -6.35 -10.86 3.07
C GLU A 88 -7.52 -9.88 3.28
N ALA A 89 -7.27 -8.61 3.64
CA ALA A 89 -8.34 -7.65 3.91
C ALA A 89 -9.13 -7.24 2.66
N GLY A 90 -8.66 -7.58 1.47
CA GLY A 90 -9.34 -7.30 0.21
C GLY A 90 -8.63 -7.89 -0.99
N HIS A 91 -9.21 -7.69 -2.16
CA HIS A 91 -8.68 -8.16 -3.43
C HIS A 91 -8.63 -7.03 -4.45
N VAL A 92 -7.64 -7.09 -5.35
CA VAL A 92 -7.50 -6.17 -6.48
C VAL A 92 -7.58 -6.98 -7.77
N ALA A 93 -8.40 -6.51 -8.71
CA ALA A 93 -8.45 -7.06 -10.07
C ALA A 93 -7.69 -6.14 -11.03
N GLY A 94 -6.75 -6.71 -11.79
CA GLY A 94 -6.06 -6.05 -12.89
C GLY A 94 -6.53 -6.62 -14.23
N VAL A 95 -6.77 -5.74 -15.20
CA VAL A 95 -7.14 -6.12 -16.57
C VAL A 95 -6.16 -5.49 -17.55
N ASP A 96 -5.54 -6.32 -18.37
CA ASP A 96 -4.71 -5.92 -19.50
C ASP A 96 -5.39 -6.34 -20.81
N ILE A 97 -5.75 -5.38 -21.65
CA ILE A 97 -6.47 -5.59 -22.89
C ILE A 97 -5.55 -5.24 -24.06
N GLY A 98 -5.09 -6.28 -24.75
CA GLY A 98 -4.37 -6.17 -26.01
C GLY A 98 -5.27 -6.46 -27.21
N PRO A 99 -4.75 -6.24 -28.44
CA PRO A 99 -5.50 -6.46 -29.67
C PRO A 99 -5.95 -7.93 -29.86
N HIS A 100 -5.19 -8.90 -29.36
CA HIS A 100 -5.44 -10.32 -29.58
C HIS A 100 -5.72 -11.11 -28.30
N LYS A 101 -5.54 -10.49 -27.13
CA LYS A 101 -5.67 -11.15 -25.84
C LYS A 101 -6.14 -10.18 -24.77
N ALA A 102 -6.95 -10.68 -23.87
CA ALA A 102 -7.24 -10.03 -22.60
C ALA A 102 -6.70 -10.90 -21.47
N LEU A 103 -6.03 -10.28 -20.51
CA LEU A 103 -5.55 -10.91 -19.28
C LEU A 103 -6.27 -10.25 -18.11
N VAL A 104 -6.91 -11.08 -17.29
CA VAL A 104 -7.49 -10.68 -16.00
C VAL A 104 -6.71 -11.38 -14.91
N MET A 105 -6.30 -10.63 -13.88
CA MET A 105 -5.65 -11.16 -12.69
C MET A 105 -6.37 -10.66 -11.44
N VAL A 106 -6.51 -11.52 -10.45
CA VAL A 106 -6.98 -11.18 -9.11
C VAL A 106 -5.82 -11.42 -8.15
N ALA A 107 -5.50 -10.42 -7.33
CA ALA A 107 -4.45 -10.49 -6.33
C ALA A 107 -4.98 -10.06 -4.94
N ASP A 108 -4.31 -10.50 -3.89
CA ASP A 108 -4.48 -9.95 -2.55
C ASP A 108 -3.86 -8.53 -2.45
N LEU A 109 -3.97 -7.88 -1.28
CA LEU A 109 -3.42 -6.52 -1.10
C LEU A 109 -1.89 -6.47 -0.99
N ALA A 110 -1.20 -7.61 -0.88
CA ALA A 110 0.24 -7.70 -0.98
C ALA A 110 0.72 -7.85 -2.43
N GLY A 111 -0.20 -8.08 -3.37
CA GLY A 111 0.11 -8.28 -4.78
C GLY A 111 0.34 -9.75 -5.15
N ASN A 112 0.07 -10.69 -4.25
CA ASN A 112 0.13 -12.11 -4.57
C ASN A 112 -1.06 -12.46 -5.48
N VAL A 113 -0.78 -12.94 -6.69
CA VAL A 113 -1.81 -13.34 -7.65
C VAL A 113 -2.51 -14.61 -7.16
N LEU A 114 -3.81 -14.51 -6.90
CA LEU A 114 -4.66 -15.61 -6.45
C LEU A 114 -5.31 -16.36 -7.62
N ALA A 115 -5.64 -15.62 -8.68
CA ALA A 115 -6.22 -16.19 -9.90
C ALA A 115 -5.81 -15.38 -11.12
N SER A 116 -5.70 -16.03 -12.27
CA SER A 116 -5.54 -15.36 -13.54
C SER A 116 -6.34 -16.07 -14.63
N HIS A 117 -6.84 -15.31 -15.59
CA HIS A 117 -7.51 -15.83 -16.76
C HIS A 117 -7.05 -15.07 -18.00
N ARG A 118 -6.72 -15.81 -19.06
CA ARG A 118 -6.36 -15.27 -20.36
C ARG A 118 -7.41 -15.70 -21.37
N ALA A 119 -8.01 -14.72 -22.04
CA ALA A 119 -8.93 -14.94 -23.15
C ALA A 119 -8.29 -14.47 -24.45
N THR A 120 -8.49 -15.24 -25.53
CA THR A 120 -8.23 -14.76 -26.89
C THR A 120 -9.33 -13.77 -27.25
N MET A 121 -8.93 -12.59 -27.73
CA MET A 121 -9.90 -11.61 -28.20
C MET A 121 -10.30 -11.96 -29.64
N PRO A 122 -11.59 -11.89 -29.98
CA PRO A 122 -12.02 -12.03 -31.36
C PRO A 122 -11.37 -10.93 -32.21
N ASP A 123 -11.05 -11.25 -33.46
CA ASP A 123 -10.59 -10.27 -34.43
C ASP A 123 -11.76 -9.33 -34.77
N LEU A 124 -11.83 -8.20 -34.05
CA LEU A 124 -12.79 -7.16 -34.32
C LEU A 124 -12.18 -6.22 -35.37
N PRO A 125 -12.91 -5.89 -36.45
CA PRO A 125 -12.47 -4.88 -37.39
C PRO A 125 -12.10 -3.63 -36.59
N HIS A 126 -10.90 -3.08 -36.83
CA HIS A 126 -10.34 -1.98 -36.03
C HIS A 126 -11.34 -0.82 -35.95
N GLY A 127 -12.09 -0.78 -34.85
CA GLY A 127 -12.93 0.35 -34.50
C GLY A 127 -12.06 1.58 -34.31
N ARG A 128 -12.63 2.76 -34.58
CA ARG A 128 -11.98 4.06 -34.48
C ARG A 128 -11.11 4.13 -33.20
N ARG A 129 -9.82 4.46 -33.37
CA ARG A 129 -8.86 4.57 -32.24
C ARG A 129 -9.43 5.54 -31.22
N VAL A 130 -9.57 5.08 -29.98
CA VAL A 130 -10.14 5.88 -28.86
C VAL A 130 -9.10 6.88 -28.31
N PHE A 131 -7.83 6.69 -28.66
CA PHE A 131 -6.73 7.59 -28.32
C PHE A 131 -5.97 7.95 -29.60
N GLU A 132 -6.16 9.18 -30.07
CA GLU A 132 -5.24 9.86 -30.99
C GLU A 132 -4.12 10.47 -30.15
N ALA A 133 -2.87 10.32 -30.61
CA ALA A 133 -1.66 10.87 -30.00
C ALA A 133 -1.19 12.08 -30.80
#